data_AF-A0A859D2T6-F1
#
_entry.id   AF-A0A859D2T6-F1
#
_cell.length_a   1.000
_cell.length_b   1.000
_cell.length_c   1.000
_cell.angle_alpha   90.00
_cell.angle_beta   90.00
_cell.angle_gamma   90.00
#
_symmetry.space_group_name_H-M   'P 1'
#
loop_
_entity.id
_entity.type
_entity.pdbx_description
1 polymer ?
#
loop_
_entity_poly.entity_id
_entity_poly.type
_entity_poly.pdbx_seq_one_letter_code
_entity_poly.pdbx_strand_id
1 'polypeptide(L)'
;MKIKLLFVLTALHFLSACEEKPFYVANIGNAGSLDGPYSMGSVSVSDVLGGGGGFGYGAVNGYPGKSADIGRMGVPKHIEGYWAKKYSTGGFQFYYRISADIDSELAEKKFALSEAIMSLLKAKPAPCKSW
;
A
#
# COMPACT_ATOMS: atom_id res chain seq x y z
N MET A 1 -33.74 30.89 -23.14
CA MET A 1 -33.38 29.49 -22.81
C MET A 1 -31.90 29.14 -23.05
N LYS A 2 -31.21 29.78 -24.01
CA LYS A 2 -29.81 29.46 -24.37
C LYS A 2 -28.75 29.71 -23.27
N ILE A 3 -28.90 30.77 -22.47
CA ILE A 3 -27.94 31.13 -21.41
C ILE A 3 -27.98 30.15 -20.22
N LYS A 4 -29.16 29.65 -19.84
CA LYS A 4 -29.30 28.67 -18.76
C LYS A 4 -28.66 27.32 -19.12
N LEU A 5 -28.76 26.92 -20.39
CA LEU A 5 -28.15 25.69 -20.90
C LEU A 5 -26.61 25.76 -20.87
N LEU A 6 -26.03 26.93 -21.18
CA LEU A 6 -24.59 27.15 -21.15
C LEU A 6 -24.01 27.05 -19.72
N PHE A 7 -24.74 27.56 -18.72
CA PHE A 7 -24.35 27.47 -17.31
C PHE A 7 -24.38 26.03 -16.79
N VAL A 8 -25.39 25.25 -17.19
CA VAL A 8 -25.46 23.83 -16.83
C VAL A 8 -24.32 23.05 -17.49
N LEU A 9 -24.03 23.32 -18.76
CA LEU A 9 -22.93 22.64 -19.46
C LEU A 9 -21.57 22.91 -18.80
N THR A 10 -21.29 24.18 -18.47
CA THR A 10 -20.04 24.56 -17.81
C THR A 10 -19.91 23.95 -16.42
N ALA A 11 -20.97 23.92 -15.62
CA ALA A 11 -20.98 23.25 -14.31
C ALA A 11 -20.68 21.74 -14.42
N LEU A 12 -21.22 21.05 -15.43
CA LEU A 12 -20.92 19.63 -15.68
C LEU A 12 -19.45 19.37 -16.06
N HIS A 13 -18.79 20.31 -16.75
CA HIS A 13 -17.37 20.18 -17.11
C HIS A 13 -16.45 20.37 -15.89
N PHE A 14 -16.84 21.21 -14.92
CA PHE A 14 -16.11 21.35 -13.65
C PHE A 14 -16.26 20.11 -12.75
N LEU A 15 -17.38 19.38 -12.85
CA LEU A 15 -17.59 18.12 -12.12
C LEU A 15 -16.79 16.94 -12.71
N SER A 16 -16.48 16.96 -14.02
CA SER A 16 -15.65 15.92 -14.65
C SER A 16 -14.13 16.13 -14.50
N ALA A 17 -13.69 17.27 -13.95
CA ALA A 17 -12.28 17.61 -13.76
C ALA A 17 -11.69 17.06 -12.44
N CYS A 18 -12.42 16.19 -11.73
CA CYS A 18 -11.89 15.48 -10.58
C CYS A 18 -10.98 14.36 -11.09
N GLU A 19 -9.71 14.70 -11.36
CA GLU A 19 -8.68 13.71 -11.63
C GLU A 19 -8.51 12.84 -10.39
N GLU A 20 -8.92 11.57 -10.46
CA GLU A 20 -8.62 10.60 -9.40
C GLU A 20 -7.10 10.50 -9.29
N LYS A 21 -6.53 11.08 -8.22
CA LYS A 21 -5.14 10.87 -7.88
C LYS A 21 -4.88 9.35 -7.87
N PRO A 22 -3.82 8.86 -8.55
CA PRO A 22 -3.54 7.43 -8.56
C PRO A 22 -3.43 6.93 -7.12
N PHE A 23 -4.36 6.06 -6.74
CA PHE A 23 -4.34 5.38 -5.46
C PHE A 23 -3.28 4.28 -5.56
N TYR A 24 -2.40 4.22 -4.58
CA TYR A 24 -1.33 3.23 -4.59
C TYR A 24 -1.83 1.93 -3.93
N VAL A 25 -1.45 0.78 -4.49
CA VAL A 25 -1.76 -0.52 -3.89
C VAL A 25 -0.46 -1.06 -3.34
N ALA A 26 -0.25 -0.88 -2.03
CA ALA A 26 0.81 -1.57 -1.35
C ALA A 26 0.49 -3.07 -1.36
N ASN A 27 1.38 -3.88 -1.93
CA ASN A 27 1.22 -5.33 -1.95
C ASN A 27 2.08 -5.92 -0.83
N ILE A 28 1.48 -6.61 0.13
CA ILE A 28 2.23 -7.31 1.17
C ILE A 28 2.43 -8.77 0.78
N GLY A 29 3.66 -9.24 1.00
CA GLY A 29 4.04 -10.63 0.77
C GLY A 29 3.58 -11.56 1.88
N ASN A 30 4.16 -12.75 1.87
CA ASN A 30 3.96 -13.75 2.92
C ASN A 30 4.97 -13.50 4.05
N ALA A 31 4.55 -13.64 5.31
CA ALA A 31 5.50 -13.72 6.42
C ALA A 31 5.17 -14.92 7.33
N GLY A 32 6.22 -15.56 7.82
CA GLY A 32 6.19 -16.76 8.65
C GLY A 32 7.61 -17.09 9.13
N SER A 33 7.72 -17.93 10.16
CA SER A 33 9.02 -18.42 10.66
C SER A 33 9.17 -19.90 10.36
N LEU A 34 10.42 -20.30 10.11
CA LEU A 34 10.82 -21.70 9.94
C LEU A 34 11.39 -22.32 11.23
N ASP A 35 11.64 -21.52 12.27
CA ASP A 35 12.42 -21.89 13.46
C ASP A 35 11.64 -21.70 14.78
N GLY A 36 10.33 -21.42 14.74
CA GLY A 36 9.47 -21.41 15.92
C GLY A 36 8.33 -20.41 15.86
N PRO A 37 7.66 -20.14 17.00
CA PRO A 37 6.48 -19.30 17.01
C PRO A 37 6.83 -17.80 17.05
N TYR A 38 6.89 -17.16 15.88
CA TYR A 38 7.03 -15.70 15.76
C TYR A 38 5.70 -15.07 15.40
N SER A 39 5.37 -13.93 16.00
CA SER A 39 4.15 -13.20 15.72
C SER A 39 4.46 -11.75 15.37
N MET A 40 3.85 -11.28 14.30
CA MET A 40 3.69 -9.87 13.99
C MET A 40 2.22 -9.56 14.09
N GLY A 41 1.83 -8.58 14.89
CA GLY A 41 0.42 -8.34 15.16
C GLY A 41 0.12 -6.89 15.41
N SER A 42 -1.17 -6.56 15.27
CA SER A 42 -1.68 -5.20 15.42
C SER A 42 -0.87 -4.19 14.61
N VAL A 43 -0.36 -4.60 13.44
CA VAL A 43 0.40 -3.68 12.59
C VAL A 43 -0.58 -2.89 11.74
N SER A 44 -0.56 -1.58 11.89
CA SER A 44 -1.34 -0.63 11.09
C SER A 44 -0.40 0.35 10.43
N VAL A 45 -0.72 0.67 9.17
CA VAL A 45 -0.10 1.77 8.45
C VAL A 45 -1.18 2.78 8.12
N SER A 46 -0.94 4.03 8.46
CA SER A 46 -1.82 5.15 8.12
C SER A 46 -1.19 6.01 7.03
N ASP A 47 -2.04 6.55 6.16
CA ASP A 47 -1.67 7.46 5.09
C ASP A 47 -1.93 8.93 5.45
N VAL A 48 -1.42 9.83 4.62
CA VAL A 48 -1.54 11.29 4.81
C VAL A 48 -2.99 11.81 4.78
N LEU A 49 -3.93 11.05 4.22
CA LEU A 49 -5.36 11.40 4.13
C LEU A 49 -6.19 10.79 5.27
N GLY A 50 -5.56 10.06 6.19
CA GLY A 50 -6.24 9.36 7.28
C GLY A 50 -6.82 8.00 6.89
N GLY A 51 -6.57 7.54 5.66
CA GLY A 51 -6.79 6.16 5.24
C GLY A 51 -5.67 5.25 5.75
N GLY A 52 -5.83 3.94 5.60
CA GLY A 52 -4.83 3.00 6.07
C GLY A 52 -5.30 1.57 6.00
N GLY A 53 -4.38 0.66 6.32
CA GLY A 53 -4.67 -0.76 6.35
C GLY A 53 -3.81 -1.47 7.38
N GLY A 54 -4.31 -2.62 7.84
CA GLY A 54 -3.64 -3.45 8.83
C GLY A 54 -3.08 -4.73 8.22
N PHE A 55 -2.03 -5.26 8.84
CA PHE A 55 -1.53 -6.60 8.55
C PHE A 55 -0.99 -7.28 9.81
N GLY A 56 -0.94 -8.60 9.78
CA GLY A 56 -0.45 -9.41 10.89
C GLY A 56 -0.15 -10.83 10.43
N TYR A 57 0.84 -11.44 11.08
CA TYR A 57 1.34 -12.77 10.76
C TYR A 57 1.54 -13.60 12.03
N GLY A 58 1.09 -14.84 11.97
CA GLY A 58 1.18 -15.80 13.06
C GLY A 58 2.43 -16.68 13.03
N ALA A 59 2.54 -17.49 14.09
CA ALA A 59 3.67 -18.37 14.44
C ALA A 59 4.16 -19.28 13.31
N VAL A 60 3.25 -19.80 12.48
CA VAL A 60 3.57 -20.77 11.44
C VAL A 60 2.74 -20.41 10.22
N ASN A 61 3.39 -20.16 9.09
CA ASN A 61 2.71 -19.85 7.84
C ASN A 61 3.26 -20.74 6.72
N GLY A 62 2.61 -21.87 6.51
CA GLY A 62 2.87 -22.78 5.38
C GLY A 62 1.97 -22.51 4.17
N TYR A 63 1.18 -21.44 4.19
CA TYR A 63 0.24 -21.16 3.11
C TYR A 63 1.01 -20.61 1.90
N PRO A 64 0.95 -21.24 0.71
CA PRO A 64 1.70 -20.79 -0.46
C PRO A 64 1.13 -19.53 -1.12
N GLY A 65 -0.01 -19.01 -0.65
CA GLY A 65 -0.65 -17.79 -1.14
C GLY A 65 -0.41 -16.57 -0.25
N LYS A 66 -0.94 -15.41 -0.69
CA LYS A 66 -0.93 -14.18 0.13
C LYS A 66 -1.77 -14.42 1.38
N SER A 67 -1.15 -14.31 2.55
CA SER A 67 -1.79 -14.53 3.86
C SER A 67 -2.21 -13.23 4.56
N ALA A 68 -1.82 -12.08 4.01
CA ALA A 68 -2.29 -10.78 4.43
C ALA A 68 -2.44 -9.87 3.21
N ASP A 69 -3.44 -8.99 3.25
CA ASP A 69 -3.62 -7.90 2.33
C ASP A 69 -3.96 -6.65 3.14
N ILE A 70 -3.28 -5.55 2.82
CA ILE A 70 -3.45 -4.25 3.45
C ILE A 70 -4.50 -3.41 2.71
N GLY A 71 -5.09 -3.95 1.64
CA GLY A 71 -6.01 -3.22 0.79
C GLY A 71 -5.30 -2.12 0.02
N ARG A 72 -6.05 -1.08 -0.33
CA ARG A 72 -5.56 0.07 -1.12
C ARG A 72 -5.27 1.21 -0.15
N MET A 73 -4.09 1.82 -0.21
CA MET A 73 -3.69 2.91 0.68
C MET A 73 -3.08 4.09 -0.07
N GLY A 74 -3.18 5.30 0.50
CA GLY A 74 -2.47 6.47 0.01
C GLY A 74 -0.97 6.45 0.33
N VAL A 75 -0.36 7.64 0.28
CA VAL A 75 1.04 7.83 0.69
C VAL A 75 1.18 7.57 2.21
N PRO A 76 2.01 6.61 2.65
CA PRO A 76 2.11 6.24 4.05
C PRO A 76 2.79 7.35 4.87
N LYS A 77 2.37 7.47 6.13
CA LYS A 77 2.83 8.50 7.07
C LYS A 77 3.25 7.95 8.42
N HIS A 78 2.59 6.93 8.91
CA HIS A 78 2.96 6.31 10.18
C HIS A 78 2.73 4.80 10.13
N ILE A 79 3.61 4.06 10.79
CA ILE A 79 3.46 2.64 11.04
C ILE A 79 3.51 2.37 12.54
N GLU A 80 2.60 1.53 13.00
CA GLU A 80 2.55 1.06 14.38
C GLU A 80 2.30 -0.44 14.42
N GLY A 81 2.65 -1.09 15.52
CA GLY A 81 2.34 -2.50 15.78
C GLY A 81 3.39 -3.17 16.65
N TYR A 82 3.53 -4.48 16.53
CA TYR A 82 4.58 -5.20 17.21
C TYR A 82 5.09 -6.42 16.43
N TRP A 83 6.32 -6.79 16.76
CA TRP A 83 6.92 -8.06 16.40
C TRP A 83 7.40 -8.76 17.67
N ALA A 84 7.18 -10.06 17.76
CA ALA A 84 7.53 -10.83 18.94
C ALA A 84 7.90 -12.27 18.61
N LYS A 85 8.85 -12.81 19.37
CA LYS A 85 9.12 -14.26 19.43
C LYS A 85 8.42 -14.81 20.66
N LYS A 86 7.69 -15.91 20.51
CA LYS A 86 6.97 -16.56 21.61
C LYS A 86 7.71 -17.80 22.10
N TYR A 87 7.45 -18.21 23.33
CA TYR A 87 7.76 -19.58 23.77
C TYR A 87 6.74 -20.55 23.17
N SER A 88 7.10 -21.83 23.05
CA SER A 88 6.19 -22.90 22.63
C SER A 88 5.00 -23.07 23.58
N THR A 89 5.18 -22.75 24.86
CA THR A 89 4.16 -22.80 25.93
C THR A 89 3.29 -21.55 26.01
N GLY A 90 3.53 -20.53 25.17
CA GLY A 90 2.88 -19.22 25.24
C GLY A 90 3.71 -18.17 25.99
N GLY A 91 3.33 -16.90 25.85
CA GLY A 91 4.12 -15.75 26.32
C GLY A 91 5.20 -15.30 25.34
N PHE A 92 5.79 -14.13 25.60
CA PHE A 92 6.80 -13.51 24.73
C PHE A 92 8.21 -13.78 25.26
N GLN A 93 9.06 -14.40 24.44
CA GLN A 93 10.50 -14.46 24.65
C GLN A 93 11.14 -13.12 24.31
N PHE A 94 10.70 -12.50 23.21
CA PHE A 94 11.09 -11.15 22.81
C PHE A 94 9.87 -10.39 22.33
N TYR A 95 9.79 -9.10 22.64
CA TYR A 95 8.73 -8.22 22.19
C TYR A 95 9.35 -6.89 21.77
N TYR A 96 9.04 -6.46 20.56
CA TYR A 96 9.48 -5.20 19.99
C TYR A 96 8.26 -4.44 19.50
N ARG A 97 8.07 -3.24 20.04
CA ARG A 97 7.07 -2.30 19.55
C ARG A 97 7.59 -1.65 18.28
N ILE A 98 6.75 -1.63 17.26
CA ILE A 98 6.95 -0.86 16.04
C ILE A 98 6.10 0.40 16.21
N SER A 99 6.72 1.56 16.12
CA SER A 99 6.03 2.85 16.05
C SER A 99 7.02 3.85 15.48
N ALA A 100 6.76 4.29 14.25
CA ALA A 100 7.66 5.17 13.55
C ALA A 100 6.89 6.01 12.52
N ASP A 101 7.27 7.27 12.43
CA ASP A 101 6.87 8.12 11.32
C ASP A 101 7.63 7.72 10.05
N ILE A 102 6.95 7.84 8.92
CA ILE A 102 7.48 7.58 7.59
C ILE A 102 7.68 8.93 6.91
N ASP A 103 8.82 9.10 6.24
CA ASP A 103 9.06 10.24 5.37
C ASP A 103 8.11 10.15 4.15
N SER A 104 6.95 10.77 4.30
CA SER A 104 5.89 10.74 3.28
C SER A 104 6.31 11.43 1.99
N GLU A 105 7.17 12.46 2.04
CA GLU A 105 7.65 13.13 0.83
C GLU A 105 8.56 12.21 0.02
N LEU A 106 9.48 11.52 0.68
CA LEU A 106 10.33 10.53 0.03
C LEU A 106 9.50 9.34 -0.49
N ALA A 107 8.50 8.90 0.27
CA ALA A 107 7.59 7.83 -0.15
C ALA A 107 6.81 8.21 -1.42
N GLU A 108 6.25 9.42 -1.47
CA GLU A 108 5.53 9.94 -2.63
C GLU A 108 6.45 10.04 -3.86
N LYS A 109 7.66 10.59 -3.70
CA LYS A 109 8.66 10.66 -4.78
C LYS A 109 9.00 9.28 -5.34
N LYS A 110 9.16 8.27 -4.47
CA LYS A 110 9.44 6.88 -4.90
C LYS A 110 8.28 6.27 -5.67
N PHE A 111 7.03 6.51 -5.23
CA PHE A 111 5.86 6.04 -5.97
C PHE A 111 5.75 6.71 -7.35
N ALA A 112 5.91 8.03 -7.41
CA ALA A 112 5.89 8.77 -8.68
C ALA A 112 6.99 8.30 -9.65
N LEU A 113 8.20 8.06 -9.14
CA LEU A 113 9.30 7.52 -9.94
C LEU A 113 9.00 6.12 -10.48
N SER A 114 8.46 5.23 -9.64
CA SER A 114 8.08 3.87 -10.05
C SER A 114 7.06 3.90 -11.18
N GLU A 115 6.05 4.77 -11.09
CA GLU A 115 5.06 4.97 -12.15
C GLU A 115 5.68 5.50 -13.44
N ALA A 116 6.56 6.51 -13.34
CA ALA A 116 7.26 7.04 -14.51
C ALA A 116 8.07 5.95 -15.22
N ILE A 117 8.79 5.11 -14.46
CA ILE A 117 9.53 3.97 -15.02
C ILE A 117 8.58 2.96 -15.67
N MET A 118 7.49 2.57 -15.00
CA MET A 118 6.52 1.60 -15.55
C MET A 118 5.83 2.12 -16.82
N SER A 119 5.50 3.41 -16.86
CA SER A 119 4.96 4.09 -18.05
C SER A 119 5.97 4.05 -19.20
N LEU A 120 7.25 4.37 -18.95
CA LEU A 120 8.32 4.27 -19.94
C LEU A 120 8.53 2.83 -20.45
N LEU A 121 8.43 1.83 -19.56
CA LEU A 121 8.54 0.42 -19.94
C LEU A 121 7.37 -0.06 -20.80
N LYS A 122 6.14 0.39 -20.50
CA LYS A 122 4.95 0.10 -21.32
C LYS A 122 4.96 0.85 -22.66
N ALA A 123 5.53 2.05 -22.69
CA ALA A 123 5.65 2.88 -23.89
C ALA A 123 6.77 2.43 -24.84
N LYS A 124 7.64 1.49 -24.44
CA LYS A 124 8.60 0.89 -25.37
C LYS A 124 7.84 0.11 -26.44
N PRO A 125 7.96 0.46 -27.74
CA PRO A 125 7.39 -0.35 -28.79
C PRO A 125 8.00 -1.75 -28.72
N ALA A 126 7.16 -2.77 -28.91
CA ALA A 126 7.64 -4.15 -29.04
C ALA A 126 8.79 -4.17 -30.07
N PRO A 127 9.89 -4.89 -29.81
CA PRO A 127 10.97 -4.97 -30.79
C PRO A 127 10.38 -5.49 -32.09
N CYS A 128 10.50 -4.69 -33.16
CA CYS A 128 10.10 -5.10 -34.49
C CYS A 128 10.78 -6.44 -34.77
N LYS A 129 9.99 -7.51 -34.84
CA LYS A 129 10.46 -8.77 -35.38
C LYS A 129 10.81 -8.51 -36.84
N SER A 130 12.12 -8.48 -37.14
CA SER A 130 12.61 -8.58 -38.50
C SER A 130 12.22 -9.95 -39.03
N TRP A 131 11.37 -9.96 -40.06
CA TRP A 131 11.09 -11.14 -40.88
C TRP A 131 12.32 -11.51 -41.71
#